data_AF-A0A7K2VZI7-F1
#
_entry.id   AF-A0A7K2VZI7-F1
#
_cell.length_a   1.000
_cell.length_b   1.000
_cell.length_c   1.000
_cell.angle_alpha   90.00
_cell.angle_beta   90.00
_cell.angle_gamma   90.00
#
_symmetry.space_group_name_H-M   'P 1'
#
loop_
_entity.id
_entity.type
_entity.pdbx_description
1 polymer ?
#
loop_
_entity_poly.entity_id
_entity_poly.type
_entity_poly.pdbx_seq_one_letter_code
_entity_poly.pdbx_strand_id
1 'polypeptide(L)'
;RATGLRNLPLHDAAQNQIWLEIIQIALDLLAWMPMLALTGTARRWEPRRLRLRLFSAAAQLVTTGRRRILRLAKHWPWAHVISSALVRLDALPNPG
;
A
#
# COMPACT_ATOMS: atom_id res chain seq x y z
N ARG A 1 -27.70 -13.87 -0.23
CA ARG A 1 -26.24 -13.89 0.00
C ARG A 1 -25.99 -13.26 1.36
N ALA A 2 -25.43 -13.98 2.32
CA ALA A 2 -25.06 -13.40 3.61
C ALA A 2 -23.85 -12.47 3.39
N THR A 3 -24.02 -11.17 3.66
CA THR A 3 -22.89 -10.26 3.77
C THR A 3 -22.02 -10.76 4.92
N GLY A 4 -20.71 -10.88 4.73
CA GLY A 4 -19.77 -11.60 5.61
C GLY A 4 -19.59 -11.06 7.04
N LEU A 5 -20.50 -10.20 7.52
CA LEU A 5 -20.50 -9.57 8.84
C LEU A 5 -20.87 -10.52 9.99
N ARG A 6 -21.11 -11.81 9.71
CA ARG A 6 -21.41 -12.81 10.76
C ARG A 6 -20.17 -13.34 11.48
N ASN A 7 -18.99 -13.29 10.87
CA ASN A 7 -17.75 -13.82 11.44
C ASN A 7 -16.72 -12.72 11.58
N LEU A 8 -16.97 -11.79 12.50
CA LEU A 8 -15.99 -10.78 12.84
C LEU A 8 -14.83 -11.41 13.64
N PRO A 9 -13.59 -10.96 13.42
CA PRO A 9 -12.40 -11.62 13.98
C PRO A 9 -12.23 -11.39 15.48
N LEU A 10 -12.87 -10.37 16.06
CA LEU A 10 -12.75 -10.01 17.47
C LEU A 10 -14.09 -10.16 18.19
N HIS A 11 -14.03 -10.36 19.51
CA HIS A 11 -15.23 -10.58 20.33
C HIS A 11 -16.02 -9.30 20.61
N ASP A 12 -15.34 -8.15 20.59
CA ASP A 12 -15.94 -6.84 20.92
C ASP A 12 -16.30 -6.05 19.65
N ALA A 13 -17.49 -5.43 19.65
CA ALA A 13 -17.98 -4.65 18.52
C ALA A 13 -17.12 -3.39 18.23
N ALA A 14 -16.63 -2.71 19.27
CA ALA A 14 -15.80 -1.52 19.12
C ALA A 14 -14.43 -1.86 18.51
N GLN A 15 -13.85 -3.00 18.89
CA GLN A 15 -12.60 -3.48 18.29
C GLN A 15 -12.79 -3.86 16.81
N ASN A 16 -13.91 -4.50 16.48
CA ASN A 16 -14.24 -4.84 15.10
C ASN A 16 -14.51 -3.60 14.24
N GLN A 17 -15.02 -2.52 14.81
CA GLN A 17 -15.17 -1.26 14.09
C GLN A 17 -13.81 -0.71 13.68
N ILE A 18 -12.85 -0.60 14.61
CA ILE A 18 -11.48 -0.17 14.29
C ILE A 18 -10.85 -1.09 13.24
N TRP A 19 -11.06 -2.40 13.36
CA TRP A 19 -10.59 -3.37 12.37
C TRP A 19 -11.20 -3.11 10.98
N LEU A 20 -12.51 -2.87 10.89
CA LEU A 20 -13.19 -2.57 9.63
C LEU A 20 -12.68 -1.27 9.00
N GLU A 21 -12.46 -0.22 9.79
CA GLU A 21 -11.90 1.05 9.30
C GLU A 21 -10.48 0.87 8.74
N ILE A 22 -9.62 0.11 9.43
CA ILE A 22 -8.26 -0.19 8.94
C ILE A 22 -8.33 -0.97 7.62
N ILE A 23 -9.22 -1.97 7.53
CA ILE A 23 -9.40 -2.77 6.33
C ILE A 23 -9.96 -1.92 5.18
N GLN A 24 -10.90 -1.02 5.46
CA GLN A 24 -11.45 -0.10 4.47
C GLN A 24 -10.33 0.78 3.87
N ILE A 25 -9.52 1.41 4.73
CA ILE A 25 -8.37 2.21 4.28
C ILE A 25 -7.39 1.35 3.46
N ALA A 26 -7.09 0.13 3.89
CA ALA A 26 -6.19 -0.75 3.16
C ALA A 26 -6.75 -1.14 1.77
N LEU A 27 -8.05 -1.40 1.68
CA LEU A 27 -8.72 -1.73 0.41
C LEU A 27 -8.76 -0.53 -0.53
N ASP A 28 -9.01 0.67 -0.02
CA ASP A 28 -8.95 1.89 -0.80
C ASP A 28 -7.52 2.11 -1.33
N LEU A 29 -6.49 2.03 -0.49
CA LEU A 29 -5.10 2.14 -0.94
C LEU A 29 -4.77 1.12 -2.04
N LEU A 30 -5.23 -0.12 -1.90
CA LEU A 30 -5.04 -1.18 -2.90
C LEU A 30 -5.78 -0.91 -4.22
N ALA A 31 -6.99 -0.36 -4.16
CA ALA A 31 -7.81 -0.08 -5.34
C ALA A 31 -7.24 1.09 -6.16
N TRP A 32 -6.78 2.15 -5.49
CA TRP A 32 -6.34 3.38 -6.15
C TRP A 32 -4.86 3.35 -6.58
N MET A 33 -4.00 2.60 -5.88
CA MET A 33 -2.56 2.56 -6.15
C MET A 33 -2.20 2.17 -7.61
N PRO A 34 -2.79 1.14 -8.24
CA PRO A 34 -2.46 0.80 -9.62
C PRO A 34 -2.78 1.92 -10.63
N MET A 35 -3.80 2.73 -10.34
CA MET A 35 -4.19 3.84 -11.19
C MET A 35 -3.23 5.03 -11.03
N LEU A 36 -2.90 5.37 -9.79
CA LEU A 36 -2.13 6.57 -9.46
C LEU A 36 -0.62 6.35 -9.61
N ALA A 37 -0.10 5.23 -9.11
CA ALA A 37 1.34 5.03 -8.89
C ALA A 37 1.98 4.01 -9.86
N LEU A 38 1.23 3.03 -10.37
CA LEU A 38 1.81 1.94 -11.18
C LEU A 38 1.58 2.14 -12.69
N THR A 39 2.54 1.64 -13.48
CA THR A 39 2.50 1.67 -14.94
C THR A 39 2.84 0.30 -15.54
N GLY A 40 2.62 0.14 -16.84
CA GLY A 40 2.97 -1.07 -17.58
C GLY A 40 2.31 -2.34 -17.03
N THR A 41 3.10 -3.41 -16.89
CA THR A 41 2.61 -4.70 -16.38
C THR A 41 2.30 -4.67 -14.88
N ALA A 42 2.91 -3.76 -14.12
CA ALA A 42 2.71 -3.64 -12.68
C ALA A 42 1.30 -3.20 -12.31
N ARG A 43 0.67 -2.34 -13.15
CA ARG A 43 -0.73 -1.94 -12.99
C ARG A 43 -1.72 -3.12 -13.04
N ARG A 44 -1.36 -4.21 -13.72
CA ARG A 44 -2.21 -5.41 -13.88
C ARG A 44 -1.87 -6.52 -12.89
N TRP A 45 -1.03 -6.27 -11.89
CA TRP A 45 -0.73 -7.28 -10.89
C TRP A 45 -1.91 -7.51 -9.96
N GLU A 46 -2.18 -8.78 -9.67
CA GLU A 46 -3.13 -9.16 -8.63
C GLU A 46 -2.64 -8.70 -7.24
N PRO A 47 -3.56 -8.48 -6.28
CA PRO A 47 -3.22 -8.08 -4.91
C PRO A 47 -2.17 -8.97 -4.24
N ARG A 48 -2.21 -10.29 -4.51
CA ARG A 48 -1.22 -11.24 -3.99
C ARG A 48 0.20 -10.94 -4.49
N ARG A 49 0.33 -10.55 -5.76
CA ARG A 49 1.62 -10.14 -6.34
C ARG A 49 2.08 -8.81 -5.77
N LEU A 50 1.17 -7.85 -5.57
CA LEU A 50 1.50 -6.56 -4.93
C LEU A 50 2.02 -6.77 -3.51
N ARG A 51 1.37 -7.64 -2.72
CA ARG A 51 1.82 -7.97 -1.36
C ARG A 51 3.25 -8.46 -1.33
N LEU A 52 3.59 -9.44 -2.17
CA LEU A 52 4.94 -9.98 -2.19
C LEU A 52 5.96 -8.97 -2.72
N ARG A 53 5.64 -8.25 -3.80
CA ARG A 53 6.61 -7.45 -4.55
C ARG A 53 6.84 -6.05 -3.98
N LEU A 54 5.79 -5.43 -3.45
CA LEU A 54 5.82 -4.06 -2.94
C LEU A 54 5.79 -4.02 -1.41
N PHE A 55 4.84 -4.72 -0.77
CA PHE A 55 4.61 -4.60 0.68
C PHE A 55 5.49 -5.49 1.55
N SER A 56 6.19 -6.46 0.95
CA SER A 56 7.15 -7.32 1.66
C SER A 56 8.61 -6.89 1.41
N ALA A 57 8.83 -5.78 0.71
CA ALA A 57 10.16 -5.28 0.44
C ALA A 57 10.81 -4.78 1.74
N ALA A 58 11.99 -5.30 2.06
CA ALA A 58 12.77 -4.79 3.18
C ALA A 58 13.21 -3.35 2.90
N ALA A 59 12.86 -2.44 3.81
CA ALA A 59 13.13 -1.02 3.67
C ALA A 59 13.39 -0.36 5.03
N GLN A 60 14.16 0.73 5.02
CA GLN A 60 14.34 1.62 6.16
C GLN A 60 13.85 3.02 5.78
N LEU A 61 12.93 3.56 6.58
CA LEU A 61 12.52 4.96 6.46
C LEU A 61 13.40 5.81 7.37
N VAL A 62 14.29 6.59 6.76
CA VAL A 62 15.22 7.49 7.46
C VAL A 62 14.69 8.90 7.39
N THR A 63 14.54 9.55 8.54
CA THR A 63 14.19 10.98 8.60
C THR A 63 15.44 11.78 8.94
N THR A 64 15.82 12.71 8.07
CA THR A 64 17.00 13.58 8.28
C THR A 64 16.62 15.03 8.03
N GLY A 65 16.78 15.88 9.06
CA GLY A 65 16.34 17.27 9.03
C GLY A 65 14.86 17.40 8.61
N ARG A 66 14.62 17.86 7.38
CA ARG A 66 13.28 17.99 6.77
C ARG A 66 13.01 17.01 5.62
N ARG A 67 13.84 15.98 5.44
CA ARG A 67 13.72 14.99 4.37
C ARG A 67 13.40 13.61 4.92
N ARG A 68 12.48 12.91 4.27
CA ARG A 68 12.18 11.49 4.50
C ARG A 68 12.80 10.70 3.35
N ILE A 69 13.65 9.73 3.67
CA ILE A 69 14.40 8.92 2.71
C ILE A 69 14.01 7.46 2.90
N LEU A 70 13.45 6.84 1.86
CA LEU A 70 13.18 5.40 1.84
C LEU A 70 14.40 4.66 1.27
N ARG A 71 15.11 3.90 2.12
CA ARG A 71 16.21 3.03 1.71
C ARG A 71 15.67 1.62 1.47
N LEU A 72 15.60 1.21 0.21
CA LEU A 72 15.20 -0.15 -0.18
C LEU A 72 16.41 -1.09 -0.19
N ALA A 73 16.16 -2.38 0.04
CA ALA A 73 17.20 -3.40 -0.10
C ALA A 73 17.80 -3.40 -1.52
N LYS A 74 19.14 -3.35 -1.61
CA LYS A 74 19.90 -3.14 -2.86
C LYS A 74 19.55 -4.15 -3.97
N HIS A 75 19.30 -5.40 -3.59
CA HIS A 75 19.06 -6.50 -4.53
C HIS A 75 17.58 -6.89 -4.65
N TRP A 76 16.66 -6.06 -4.16
CA TRP A 76 15.24 -6.37 -4.29
C TRP A 76 14.79 -6.22 -5.77
N PRO A 77 14.28 -7.27 -6.43
CA PRO A 77 14.04 -7.25 -7.88
C PRO A 77 13.08 -6.16 -8.35
N TRP A 78 12.12 -5.77 -7.49
CA TRP A 78 11.10 -4.78 -7.80
C TRP A 78 11.34 -3.41 -7.16
N ALA A 79 12.56 -3.15 -6.65
CA ALA A 79 12.90 -1.86 -6.05
C ALA A 79 12.65 -0.68 -7.01
N HIS A 80 12.96 -0.86 -8.29
CA HIS A 80 12.69 0.15 -9.33
C HIS A 80 11.20 0.48 -9.45
N VAL A 81 10.31 -0.52 -9.33
CA VAL A 81 8.85 -0.30 -9.39
C VAL A 81 8.40 0.55 -8.20
N ILE A 82 8.91 0.27 -7.00
CA ILE A 82 8.60 1.04 -5.79
C ILE A 82 9.10 2.48 -5.94
N SER A 83 10.35 2.68 -6.34
CA SER A 83 10.92 4.01 -6.51
C SER A 83 10.20 4.83 -7.59
N SER A 84 9.90 4.24 -8.75
CA SER A 84 9.14 4.92 -9.81
C SER A 84 7.71 5.25 -9.40
N ALA A 85 7.07 4.37 -8.61
CA ALA A 85 5.74 4.63 -8.08
C ALA A 85 5.72 5.83 -7.13
N LEU A 86 6.72 5.95 -6.24
CA LEU A 86 6.85 7.09 -5.33
C LEU A 86 7.11 8.40 -6.09
N VAL A 87 8.04 8.40 -7.05
CA VAL A 87 8.30 9.58 -7.91
C VAL A 87 7.04 10.02 -8.64
N ARG A 88 6.20 9.08 -9.08
CA ARG A 88 4.94 9.41 -9.74
C ARG A 88 3.93 10.02 -8.78
N LEU A 89 3.83 9.51 -7.56
CA LEU A 89 2.95 10.06 -6.53
C LEU A 89 3.38 11.48 -6.13
N ASP A 90 4.69 11.72 -5.96
CA ASP A 90 5.24 13.04 -5.63
C ASP A 90 4.99 14.07 -6.75
N ALA A 91 4.81 13.62 -7.99
CA ALA A 91 4.51 14.48 -9.13
C ALA A 91 3.02 14.79 -9.29
N LEU A 92 2.13 14.15 -8.52
CA LEU A 92 0.70 14.47 -8.56
C LEU A 92 0.45 15.85 -7.95
N PRO A 93 -0.48 16.64 -8.51
CA PRO A 93 -0.84 17.93 -7.92
C PRO A 93 -1.40 17.70 -6.52
N ASN A 94 -1.04 18.58 -5.57
CA ASN A 94 -1.63 18.55 -4.25
C ASN A 94 -3.15 18.78 -4.40
N PRO A 95 -4.01 17.86 -3.92
CA PRO A 95 -5.46 17.99 -4.09
C PRO A 95 -6.08 19.20 -3.36
N GLY A 96 -5.32 19.95 -2.56
CA GLY A 96 -5.75 21.15 -1.86
C GLY A 96 -5.57 21.03 -0.36
#